data_AF-A0A2V8IJ47-F1
#
_entry.id   AF-A0A2V8IJ47-F1
#
_cell.length_a   1.000
_cell.length_b   1.000
_cell.length_c   1.000
_cell.angle_alpha   90.00
_cell.angle_beta   90.00
_cell.angle_gamma   90.00
#
_symmetry.space_group_name_H-M   'P 1'
#
loop_
_entity.id
_entity.type
_entity.pdbx_description
1 polymer ?
#
loop_
_entity_poly.entity_id
_entity_poly.type
_entity_poly.pdbx_seq_one_letter_code
_entity_poly.pdbx_strand_id
1 'polypeptide(L)'
;MRKNLVRCVTVAFAFLWISELSGSQFVQVRHWSGQGVAPVYEGYDVNPDGSFNMWFGYMNRNYEEELDVPIGPDNNFEPGGDRGQPTHFMVRRHKDVFRVLVPKDFG
;
A
#
# COMPACT_ATOMS: atom_id res chain seq x y z
N MET A 1 -57.72 -15.47 55.32
CA MET A 1 -56.41 -14.79 55.23
C MET A 1 -55.31 -15.82 55.08
N ARG A 2 -54.76 -16.01 53.88
CA ARG A 2 -53.50 -16.76 53.69
C ARG A 2 -52.80 -16.20 52.44
N LYS A 3 -51.53 -15.86 52.63
CA LYS A 3 -50.72 -14.96 51.82
C LYS A 3 -50.34 -15.61 50.48
N ASN A 4 -50.47 -14.84 49.40
CA ASN A 4 -49.97 -15.17 48.07
C ASN A 4 -48.44 -15.18 48.09
N LEU A 5 -47.81 -16.31 47.77
CA LEU A 5 -46.37 -16.39 47.54
C LEU A 5 -46.13 -16.36 46.03
N VAL A 6 -45.89 -15.16 45.50
CA VAL A 6 -45.31 -14.96 44.17
C VAL A 6 -43.82 -15.23 44.28
N ARG A 7 -43.30 -16.13 43.43
CA ARG A 7 -42.01 -16.02 42.73
C ARG A 7 -41.80 -17.24 41.84
N CYS A 8 -42.43 -17.20 40.66
CA CYS A 8 -42.04 -18.05 39.54
C CYS A 8 -40.98 -17.28 38.73
N VAL A 9 -39.74 -17.73 38.87
CA VAL A 9 -38.64 -17.72 37.89
C VAL A 9 -38.72 -16.66 36.79
N THR A 10 -37.92 -15.60 36.90
CA THR A 10 -37.50 -14.80 35.74
C THR A 10 -35.99 -14.72 35.74
N VAL A 11 -35.33 -15.77 35.22
CA VAL A 11 -33.91 -15.72 34.81
C VAL A 11 -33.77 -16.55 33.53
N ALA A 12 -34.31 -16.02 32.44
CA ALA A 12 -33.95 -16.41 31.09
C ALA A 12 -34.21 -15.16 30.23
N PHE A 13 -33.40 -14.92 29.21
CA PHE A 13 -33.39 -13.73 28.36
C PHE A 13 -32.59 -12.52 28.90
N ALA A 14 -31.25 -12.58 28.77
CA ALA A 14 -30.44 -11.48 28.23
C ALA A 14 -28.94 -11.85 28.20
N PHE A 15 -28.57 -13.01 27.67
CA PHE A 15 -27.22 -13.19 27.11
C PHE A 15 -27.36 -13.01 25.60
N LEU A 16 -27.52 -11.75 25.20
CA LEU A 16 -27.54 -11.36 23.80
C LEU A 16 -26.11 -11.52 23.28
N TRP A 17 -25.95 -12.53 22.44
CA TRP A 17 -24.98 -12.67 21.36
C TRP A 17 -24.27 -11.37 20.98
N ILE A 18 -23.01 -11.26 21.36
CA ILE A 18 -22.01 -10.53 20.58
C ILE A 18 -21.00 -11.58 20.17
N SER A 19 -21.29 -12.29 19.08
CA SER A 19 -20.25 -12.99 18.34
C SER A 19 -19.45 -11.88 17.66
N GLU A 20 -18.22 -11.68 18.12
CA GLU A 20 -17.28 -10.76 17.47
C GLU A 20 -17.20 -11.09 15.99
N LEU A 21 -17.57 -10.13 15.14
CA LEU A 21 -17.11 -10.10 13.76
C LEU A 21 -15.59 -9.89 13.83
N SER A 22 -14.84 -10.98 13.97
CA SER A 22 -13.41 -10.99 13.65
C SER A 22 -13.29 -10.80 12.14
N GLY A 23 -13.45 -9.56 11.69
CA GLY A 23 -13.08 -9.19 10.33
C GLY A 23 -11.60 -9.49 10.16
N SER A 24 -11.25 -10.19 9.07
CA SER A 24 -9.85 -10.43 8.72
C SER A 24 -9.11 -9.09 8.70
N GLN A 25 -8.22 -8.89 9.66
CA GLN A 25 -7.33 -7.74 9.66
C GLN A 25 -6.28 -8.03 8.58
N PHE A 26 -6.24 -7.23 7.52
CA PHE A 26 -5.12 -7.25 6.58
C PHE A 26 -3.88 -6.73 7.29
N VAL A 27 -3.16 -7.62 7.98
CA VAL A 27 -1.83 -7.32 8.49
C VAL A 27 -0.87 -7.41 7.31
N GLN A 28 -0.22 -6.29 6.98
CA GLN A 28 0.92 -6.33 6.08
C GLN A 28 2.05 -7.09 6.79
N VAL A 29 2.28 -8.33 6.37
CA VAL A 29 3.35 -9.16 6.92
C VAL A 29 4.67 -8.47 6.64
N ARG A 30 5.50 -8.34 7.68
CA ARG A 30 6.87 -7.86 7.51
C ARG A 30 7.66 -8.95 6.79
N HIS A 31 8.27 -8.59 5.67
CA HIS A 31 9.24 -9.43 4.97
C HIS A 31 10.64 -8.87 5.20
N TRP A 32 11.54 -9.69 5.72
CA TRP A 32 12.93 -9.29 5.88
C TRP A 32 13.64 -9.21 4.52
N SER A 33 13.42 -10.23 3.67
CA SER A 33 13.96 -10.37 2.31
C SER A 33 13.01 -11.17 1.39
N GLY A 34 13.40 -11.33 0.13
CA GLY A 34 12.79 -12.19 -0.89
C GLY A 34 11.57 -11.59 -1.59
N GLN A 35 11.26 -10.31 -1.37
CA GLN A 35 10.17 -9.61 -2.04
C GLN A 35 10.68 -8.69 -3.14
N GLY A 36 9.83 -8.39 -4.12
CA GLY A 36 10.14 -7.42 -5.16
C GLY A 36 9.92 -5.96 -4.72
N VAL A 37 10.29 -5.05 -5.63
CA VAL A 37 10.01 -3.62 -5.55
C VAL A 37 8.73 -3.31 -6.34
N ALA A 38 7.97 -2.31 -5.89
CA ALA A 38 6.87 -1.74 -6.68
C ALA A 38 7.13 -0.25 -6.94
N PRO A 39 6.94 0.24 -8.19
CA PRO A 39 6.96 1.67 -8.45
C PRO A 39 5.77 2.34 -7.76
N VAL A 40 5.94 3.60 -7.37
CA VAL A 40 4.87 4.43 -6.82
C VAL A 40 4.81 5.72 -7.60
N TYR A 41 3.68 6.00 -8.24
CA TYR A 41 3.43 7.32 -8.81
C TYR A 41 3.14 8.30 -7.68
N GLU A 42 3.93 9.37 -7.59
CA GLU A 42 3.86 10.35 -6.49
C GLU A 42 3.06 11.60 -6.87
N GLY A 43 2.82 11.81 -8.17
CA GLY A 43 2.11 12.96 -8.71
C GLY A 43 2.89 13.65 -9.81
N TYR A 44 2.48 14.87 -10.15
CA TYR A 44 3.14 15.67 -11.16
C TYR A 44 3.26 17.14 -10.77
N ASP A 45 4.25 17.81 -11.33
CA ASP A 45 4.31 19.28 -11.40
C ASP A 45 4.37 19.75 -12.85
N VAL A 46 4.05 21.04 -13.05
CA VAL A 46 3.98 21.68 -14.35
C VAL A 46 5.19 22.59 -14.53
N ASN A 47 5.94 22.36 -15.60
CA ASN A 47 7.08 23.17 -15.99
C ASN A 47 6.63 24.52 -16.58
N PRO A 48 7.51 25.54 -16.65
CA PRO A 48 7.17 26.85 -17.22
C PRO A 48 6.70 26.82 -18.69
N ASP A 49 7.10 25.81 -19.47
CA ASP A 49 6.69 25.61 -20.86
C ASP A 49 5.35 24.84 -21.00
N GLY A 50 4.74 24.48 -19.87
CA GLY A 50 3.50 23.72 -19.78
C GLY A 50 3.67 22.20 -19.84
N SER A 51 4.89 21.68 -20.01
CA SER A 51 5.17 20.23 -19.90
C SER A 51 5.00 19.74 -18.47
N PHE A 52 4.89 18.41 -18.28
CA PHE A 52 4.70 17.82 -16.95
C PHE A 52 5.89 16.96 -16.54
N ASN A 53 6.29 17.07 -15.27
CA ASN A 53 7.19 16.14 -14.61
C ASN A 53 6.35 15.10 -13.88
N MET A 54 6.30 13.87 -14.39
CA MET A 54 5.62 12.74 -13.72
C MET A 54 6.58 12.11 -12.73
N TRP A 55 6.35 12.26 -11.42
CA TRP A 55 7.27 11.78 -10.37
C TRP A 55 6.98 10.37 -9.93
N PHE A 56 8.05 9.62 -9.75
CA PHE A 56 8.00 8.23 -9.31
C PHE A 56 8.96 8.00 -8.14
N GLY A 57 8.43 7.35 -7.12
CA GLY A 57 9.19 6.69 -6.07
C GLY A 57 9.09 5.17 -6.22
N TYR A 58 9.47 4.46 -5.16
CA TYR A 58 9.31 3.02 -5.08
C TYR A 58 9.12 2.54 -3.64
N MET A 59 8.51 1.38 -3.49
CA MET A 59 8.51 0.61 -2.25
C MET A 59 9.29 -0.69 -2.47
N ASN A 60 10.47 -0.77 -1.85
CA ASN A 60 11.10 -2.06 -1.59
C ASN A 60 10.38 -2.69 -0.38
N ARG A 61 9.72 -3.83 -0.62
CA ARG A 61 8.88 -4.48 0.39
C ARG A 61 9.70 -5.19 1.47
N ASN A 62 11.01 -5.36 1.23
CA ASN A 62 11.97 -5.92 2.17
C ASN A 62 12.36 -4.89 3.24
N TYR A 63 12.81 -5.39 4.39
CA TYR A 63 13.32 -4.57 5.50
C TYR A 63 14.84 -4.64 5.66
N GLU A 64 15.49 -5.66 5.10
CA GLU A 64 16.94 -5.87 5.19
C GLU A 64 17.60 -6.06 3.82
N GLU A 65 16.87 -6.57 2.82
CA GLU A 65 17.41 -6.78 1.47
C GLU A 65 17.23 -5.57 0.56
N GLU A 66 18.35 -5.06 0.05
CA GLU A 66 18.41 -4.15 -1.07
C GLU A 66 18.45 -4.95 -2.38
N LEU A 67 17.90 -4.40 -3.45
CA LEU A 67 17.81 -5.09 -4.74
C LEU A 67 18.57 -4.33 -5.83
N ASP A 68 19.40 -5.06 -6.57
CA ASP A 68 20.00 -4.59 -7.80
C ASP A 68 19.22 -5.18 -8.99
N VAL A 69 18.49 -4.31 -9.70
CA VAL A 69 17.72 -4.69 -10.90
C VAL A 69 18.16 -3.79 -12.05
N PRO A 70 19.02 -4.29 -12.96
CA PRO A 70 19.47 -3.49 -14.10
C PRO A 70 18.29 -3.15 -15.02
N ILE A 71 18.44 -2.06 -15.79
CA ILE A 71 17.47 -1.69 -16.83
C ILE A 71 17.28 -2.88 -17.79
N GLY A 72 16.03 -3.24 -18.05
CA GLY A 72 15.67 -4.42 -18.81
C GLY A 72 14.24 -4.86 -18.49
N PRO A 73 13.80 -6.05 -18.95
CA PRO A 73 12.41 -6.49 -18.86
C PRO A 73 11.76 -6.41 -17.46
N ASP A 74 12.56 -6.58 -16.40
CA ASP A 74 12.10 -6.52 -15.00
C ASP A 74 12.19 -5.12 -14.37
N ASN A 75 12.80 -4.16 -15.07
CA ASN A 75 12.95 -2.75 -14.66
C ASN A 75 12.83 -1.82 -15.87
N ASN A 76 11.62 -1.72 -16.41
CA ASN A 76 11.33 -1.06 -17.68
C ASN A 76 10.10 -0.15 -17.57
N PHE A 77 10.09 0.94 -18.33
CA PHE A 77 8.89 1.76 -18.55
C PHE A 77 8.47 1.71 -20.01
N GLU A 78 7.17 1.61 -20.26
CA GLU A 78 6.62 1.69 -21.62
C GLU A 78 5.72 2.91 -21.77
N PRO A 79 5.84 3.66 -22.89
CA PRO A 79 6.85 3.50 -23.95
C PRO A 79 8.25 3.98 -23.52
N GLY A 80 9.31 3.46 -24.14
CA GLY A 80 10.64 4.11 -24.17
C GLY A 80 11.74 3.49 -23.31
N GLY A 81 11.43 2.47 -22.53
CA GLY A 81 12.38 1.65 -21.79
C GLY A 81 13.07 2.36 -20.62
N ASP A 82 14.28 2.85 -20.87
CA ASP A 82 15.06 3.62 -19.90
C ASP A 82 14.52 5.05 -19.78
N ARG A 83 14.10 5.42 -18.58
CA ARG A 83 13.60 6.75 -18.22
C ARG A 83 14.40 7.35 -17.06
N GLY A 84 15.55 6.78 -16.72
CA GLY A 84 16.33 7.17 -15.54
C GLY A 84 15.79 6.59 -14.23
N GLN A 85 15.04 5.50 -14.28
CA GLN A 85 14.63 4.76 -13.09
C GLN A 85 15.86 4.16 -12.36
N PRO A 86 15.83 4.01 -11.03
CA PRO A 86 16.94 3.41 -10.28
C PRO A 86 17.24 1.99 -10.73
N THR A 87 18.50 1.59 -10.60
CA THR A 87 18.93 0.18 -10.75
C THR A 87 19.32 -0.45 -9.42
N HIS A 88 19.45 0.35 -8.37
CA HIS A 88 19.69 -0.09 -7.00
C HIS A 88 18.57 0.43 -6.09
N PHE A 89 17.91 -0.48 -5.37
CA PHE A 89 16.72 -0.22 -4.59
C PHE A 89 16.97 -0.51 -3.11
N MET A 90 17.25 0.56 -2.36
CA MET A 90 17.39 0.55 -0.91
C MET A 90 16.10 0.03 -0.25
N VAL A 91 16.21 -0.46 0.99
CA VAL A 91 15.04 -0.96 1.72
C VAL A 91 13.95 0.12 1.90
N ARG A 92 12.71 -0.33 2.03
CA ARG A 92 11.52 0.50 2.35
C ARG A 92 11.16 1.51 1.24
N ARG A 93 10.54 2.63 1.65
CA ARG A 93 9.91 3.61 0.77
C ARG A 93 10.86 4.76 0.48
N HIS A 94 11.01 5.07 -0.80
CA HIS A 94 11.72 6.22 -1.32
C HIS A 94 10.78 6.98 -2.24
N LYS A 95 10.63 8.29 -2.02
CA LYS A 95 9.70 9.15 -2.76
C LYS A 95 10.46 10.04 -3.73
N ASP A 96 9.79 10.46 -4.79
CA ASP A 96 10.28 11.48 -5.73
C ASP A 96 11.70 11.19 -6.27
N VAL A 97 11.98 9.91 -6.54
CA VAL A 97 13.32 9.41 -6.84
C VAL A 97 13.75 9.79 -8.26
N PHE A 98 12.83 9.70 -9.21
CA PHE A 98 13.06 10.13 -10.59
C PHE A 98 11.77 10.66 -11.20
N ARG A 99 11.90 11.31 -12.35
CA ARG A 99 10.77 11.86 -13.10
C ARG A 99 10.80 11.44 -14.56
N VAL A 100 9.61 11.29 -15.13
CA VAL A 100 9.42 11.16 -16.58
C VAL A 100 8.84 12.46 -17.11
N LEU A 101 9.59 13.15 -17.98
CA LEU A 101 9.11 14.34 -18.67
C LEU A 101 8.12 13.95 -19.77
N VAL A 102 6.94 14.56 -19.78
CA VAL A 102 5.91 14.39 -20.81
C VAL A 102 5.46 15.75 -21.35
N PRO A 103 5.05 15.84 -22.62
CA PRO A 103 4.75 17.13 -23.23
C PRO A 103 3.47 17.75 -22.68
N LYS A 104 3.25 19.03 -22.97
CA LYS A 104 2.11 19.82 -22.46
C LYS A 104 0.73 19.32 -22.91
N ASP A 105 0.69 18.50 -23.96
CA ASP A 105 -0.50 17.87 -24.54
C ASP A 105 -0.66 16.40 -24.10
N PHE A 106 0.02 15.99 -23.03
CA PHE A 106 -0.12 14.67 -22.43
C PHE A 106 -1.49 14.52 -21.73
N GLY A 107 -2.40 13.74 -22.34
CA GLY A 107 -3.77 13.48 -21.88
C GLY A 107 -4.70 13.17 -23.06
#